data_AF-A0A7W5YDE6-F1
#
_entry.id   AF-A0A7W5YDE6-F1
#
_cell.length_a   1.000
_cell.length_b   1.000
_cell.length_c   1.000
_cell.angle_alpha   90.00
_cell.angle_beta   90.00
_cell.angle_gamma   90.00
#
_symmetry.space_group_name_H-M   'P 1'
#
loop_
_entity.id
_entity.type
_entity.pdbx_description
1 polymer ?
#
loop_
_entity_poly.entity_id
_entity_poly.type
_entity_poly.pdbx_seq_one_letter_code
_entity_poly.pdbx_strand_id
1 'polypeptide(L)'
;MSEPFVAERFAQPLDLLEKGLAGDGWPGLEGLVPPTQLAELAPKDPVAMFLYGMTLQAGGREVIEWLMDITVRQPLRCTASTIENTALMTATRQGINGVGEAVLKAIAKGRELAEQPRSETPNGEQS
;
A
#
# COMPACT_ATOMS: atom_id res chain seq x y z
N MET A 1 -2.14 -34.09 14.31
CA MET A 1 -1.05 -33.14 14.06
C MET A 1 -1.59 -32.12 13.08
N SER A 2 -1.80 -30.89 13.53
CA SER A 2 -2.22 -29.77 12.68
C SER A 2 -1.05 -29.38 11.78
N GLU A 3 -1.27 -29.38 10.48
CA GLU A 3 -0.30 -28.89 9.50
C GLU A 3 0.10 -27.43 9.81
N PRO A 4 1.32 -27.00 9.48
CA PRO A 4 1.71 -25.61 9.67
C PRO A 4 0.82 -24.72 8.81
N PHE A 5 0.08 -23.82 9.46
CA PHE A 5 -0.66 -22.77 8.78
C PHE A 5 0.32 -21.89 7.99
N VAL A 6 0.31 -21.99 6.67
CA VAL A 6 1.09 -21.12 5.79
C VAL A 6 0.29 -19.84 5.56
N ALA A 7 0.76 -18.74 6.14
CA ALA A 7 0.10 -17.45 6.07
C ALA A 7 0.10 -16.89 4.64
N GLU A 8 -1.07 -16.39 4.24
CA GLU A 8 -1.47 -15.82 2.94
C GLU A 8 -0.75 -14.51 2.55
N ARG A 9 0.43 -14.19 3.11
CA ARG A 9 1.18 -12.97 2.79
C ARG A 9 2.58 -13.34 2.30
N PHE A 10 2.72 -13.58 0.99
CA PHE A 10 4.00 -13.59 0.26
C PHE A 10 4.59 -12.16 0.16
N ALA A 11 4.48 -11.34 1.20
CA ALA A 11 5.18 -10.07 1.27
C ALA A 11 6.49 -10.30 2.02
N GLN A 12 7.59 -9.74 1.51
CA GLN A 12 8.86 -9.81 2.22
C GLN A 12 8.71 -9.18 3.63
N PRO A 13 9.25 -9.83 4.69
CA PRO A 13 9.23 -9.28 6.04
C PRO A 13 9.80 -7.86 6.09
N LEU A 14 9.16 -6.99 6.87
CA LEU A 14 9.58 -5.60 7.00
C LEU A 14 11.03 -5.49 7.47
N ASP A 15 11.43 -6.29 8.46
CA ASP A 15 12.81 -6.30 8.99
C ASP A 15 13.85 -6.62 7.91
N LEU A 16 13.51 -7.47 6.93
CA LEU A 16 14.41 -7.79 5.82
C LEU A 16 14.51 -6.63 4.83
N LEU A 17 13.39 -5.95 4.55
CA LEU A 17 13.38 -4.76 3.70
C LEU A 17 14.19 -3.62 4.34
N GLU A 18 14.01 -3.39 5.65
CA GLU A 18 14.78 -2.40 6.41
C GLU A 18 16.27 -2.72 6.38
N LYS A 19 16.64 -3.97 6.66
CA LYS A 19 18.03 -4.42 6.62
C LYS A 19 18.65 -4.30 5.22
N GLY A 20 17.91 -4.68 4.18
CA GLY A 20 18.36 -4.60 2.79
C GLY A 20 18.62 -3.16 2.37
N LEU A 21 17.70 -2.25 2.68
CA LEU A 21 17.84 -0.84 2.35
C LEU A 21 18.93 -0.14 3.18
N ALA A 22 19.02 -0.41 4.49
CA ALA A 22 20.02 0.20 5.37
C ALA A 22 21.45 -0.32 5.11
N GLY A 23 21.58 -1.53 4.54
CA GLY A 23 22.86 -2.11 4.14
C GLY A 23 23.30 -1.62 2.76
N ASP A 24 22.89 -2.34 1.72
CA ASP A 24 23.36 -2.14 0.34
C ASP A 24 22.44 -1.23 -0.49
N GLY A 25 21.42 -0.62 0.11
CA GLY A 25 20.48 0.25 -0.59
C GLY A 25 19.60 -0.51 -1.58
N TRP A 26 19.43 0.04 -2.78
CA TRP A 26 18.55 -0.54 -3.80
C TRP A 26 18.95 -1.97 -4.25
N PRO A 27 20.24 -2.28 -4.52
CA PRO A 27 20.68 -3.65 -4.76
C PRO A 27 20.30 -4.64 -3.65
N GLY A 28 20.35 -4.20 -2.39
CA GLY A 28 19.94 -5.00 -1.23
C GLY A 28 18.45 -5.33 -1.23
N LEU A 29 17.61 -4.44 -1.78
CA LEU A 29 16.19 -4.69 -1.98
C LEU A 29 15.92 -5.62 -3.17
N GLU A 30 16.59 -5.42 -4.30
CA GLU A 30 16.41 -6.27 -5.49
C GLU A 30 16.71 -7.73 -5.19
N GLY A 31 17.76 -8.01 -4.41
CA GLY A 31 18.11 -9.37 -3.97
C GLY A 31 17.06 -10.04 -3.09
N LEU A 32 16.12 -9.27 -2.54
CA LEU A 32 15.03 -9.77 -1.69
C LEU A 32 13.72 -9.96 -2.45
N VAL A 33 13.56 -9.44 -3.67
CA VAL A 33 12.28 -9.51 -4.39
C VAL A 33 12.25 -10.74 -5.30
N PRO A 34 11.55 -11.83 -4.95
CA PRO A 34 11.36 -12.95 -5.86
C PRO A 34 10.50 -12.52 -7.04
N PRO A 35 10.70 -13.09 -8.23
CA PRO A 35 9.78 -12.90 -9.34
C PRO A 35 8.39 -13.39 -8.92
N THR A 36 7.41 -12.49 -8.86
CA THR A 36 6.04 -12.81 -8.46
C THR A 36 5.10 -12.73 -9.66
N GLN A 37 4.00 -13.46 -9.58
CA GLN A 37 2.92 -13.39 -10.56
C GLN A 37 2.10 -12.11 -10.33
N LEU A 38 1.76 -11.41 -11.40
CA LEU A 38 0.95 -10.18 -11.37
C LEU A 38 -0.45 -10.49 -10.82
N ALA A 39 -0.65 -10.29 -9.52
CA ALA A 39 -1.96 -10.23 -8.89
C ALA A 39 -2.33 -8.78 -8.61
N GLU A 40 -3.63 -8.50 -8.54
CA GLU A 40 -4.10 -7.19 -8.10
C GLU A 40 -3.66 -6.97 -6.63
N LEU A 41 -2.84 -5.95 -6.39
CA LEU A 41 -2.25 -5.64 -5.08
C LEU A 41 -3.27 -4.96 -4.14
N ALA A 42 -4.48 -5.49 -4.06
CA ALA A 42 -5.52 -4.98 -3.18
C ALA A 42 -5.23 -5.41 -1.72
N PRO A 43 -5.32 -4.49 -0.74
CA PRO A 43 -5.16 -4.87 0.65
C PRO A 43 -6.38 -5.64 1.17
N LYS A 44 -6.11 -6.51 2.15
CA LYS A 44 -7.16 -7.16 2.94
C LYS A 44 -7.98 -6.11 3.69
N ASP A 45 -9.24 -6.43 3.95
CA ASP A 45 -10.20 -5.52 4.61
C ASP A 45 -9.70 -4.92 5.94
N PRO A 46 -9.05 -5.68 6.84
CA PRO A 46 -8.50 -5.11 8.07
C PRO A 46 -7.44 -4.03 7.82
N VAL A 47 -6.63 -4.18 6.78
CA VAL A 47 -5.61 -3.20 6.40
C VAL A 47 -6.27 -1.94 5.81
N ALA A 48 -7.29 -2.12 4.96
CA ALA A 48 -8.06 -1.01 4.40
C ALA A 48 -8.75 -0.19 5.51
N MET A 49 -9.43 -0.87 6.46
CA MET A 49 -10.04 -0.21 7.61
C MET A 49 -9.03 0.47 8.52
N PHE A 50 -7.86 -0.13 8.75
CA PHE A 50 -6.80 0.49 9.53
C PHE A 50 -6.29 1.78 8.88
N LEU A 51 -6.00 1.75 7.57
CA LEU A 51 -5.58 2.93 6.83
C LEU A 51 -6.63 4.03 6.87
N TYR A 52 -7.92 3.69 6.74
CA TYR A 52 -9.00 4.66 6.93
C TYR A 52 -9.02 5.22 8.36
N GLY A 53 -8.93 4.36 9.37
CA GLY A 53 -8.87 4.76 10.78
C GLY A 53 -7.71 5.72 11.08
N MET A 54 -6.54 5.53 10.45
CA MET A 54 -5.41 6.46 10.57
C MET A 54 -5.78 7.88 10.11
N THR A 55 -6.57 8.03 9.06
CA THR A 55 -6.97 9.35 8.55
C THR A 55 -7.86 10.13 9.53
N LEU A 56 -8.53 9.44 10.45
CA LEU A 56 -9.39 10.03 11.47
C LEU A 56 -8.59 10.54 12.68
N GLN A 57 -7.33 10.13 12.82
CA GLN A 57 -6.45 10.56 13.90
C GLN A 57 -5.47 11.61 13.37
N ALA A 58 -5.17 12.65 14.15
CA ALA A 58 -4.29 13.74 13.71
C ALA A 58 -2.91 13.24 13.25
N GLY A 59 -2.23 12.42 14.07
CA GLY A 59 -0.92 11.88 13.73
C GLY A 59 -0.97 10.86 12.57
N GLY A 60 -2.02 10.05 12.49
CA GLY A 60 -2.21 9.12 11.37
C GLY A 60 -2.43 9.86 10.05
N ARG A 61 -3.20 10.95 10.09
CA ARG A 61 -3.41 11.82 8.94
C ARG A 61 -2.11 12.49 8.50
N GLU A 62 -1.29 12.99 9.43
CA GLU A 62 0.02 13.57 9.11
C GLU A 62 0.93 12.59 8.35
N VAL A 63 0.95 11.31 8.75
CA VAL A 63 1.70 10.26 8.05
C VAL A 63 1.19 10.05 6.62
N ILE A 64 -0.14 10.00 6.44
CA ILE A 64 -0.74 9.83 5.11
C ILE A 64 -0.46 11.05 4.23
N GLU A 65 -0.58 12.26 4.77
CA GLU A 65 -0.31 13.50 4.05
C GLU A 65 1.17 13.57 3.62
N TRP A 66 2.11 13.26 4.50
CA TRP A 66 3.53 13.15 4.16
C TRP A 66 3.80 12.09 3.08
N LEU A 67 3.13 10.94 3.14
CA LEU A 67 3.24 9.92 2.10
C LEU A 67 2.74 10.43 0.75
N MET A 68 1.68 11.24 0.72
CA MET A 68 1.19 11.88 -0.52
C MET A 68 2.18 12.94 -1.03
N ASP A 69 2.86 13.64 -0.13
CA ASP A 69 3.88 14.63 -0.47
C ASP A 69 5.07 14.00 -1.21
N ILE A 70 5.51 12.79 -0.80
CA ILE A 70 6.61 12.08 -1.46
C ILE A 70 6.19 11.21 -2.65
N THR A 71 4.87 11.03 -2.86
CA THR A 71 4.32 10.27 -3.99
C THR A 71 3.63 11.19 -4.99
N VAL A 72 2.32 11.41 -4.85
CA VAL A 72 1.46 12.03 -5.88
C VAL A 72 1.60 13.55 -5.99
N ARG A 73 2.05 14.26 -4.95
CA ARG A 73 2.17 15.73 -4.98
C ARG A 73 3.51 16.26 -5.49
N GLN A 74 4.50 15.38 -5.70
CA GLN A 74 5.75 15.82 -6.31
C GLN A 74 5.51 16.33 -7.75
N PRO A 75 6.01 17.52 -8.12
CA PRO A 75 5.91 17.97 -9.51
C PRO A 75 6.79 17.10 -10.41
N LEU A 76 6.31 16.77 -11.61
CA LEU A 76 7.16 16.18 -12.65
C LEU A 76 8.14 17.26 -13.12
N ARG A 77 9.40 17.15 -12.72
CA ARG A 77 10.48 18.01 -13.21
C ARG A 77 11.16 17.34 -14.39
N CYS A 78 10.58 17.52 -15.58
CA CYS A 78 11.20 17.02 -16.80
C CYS A 78 12.09 18.11 -17.42
N THR A 79 13.40 18.03 -17.17
CA THR A 79 14.40 18.93 -17.78
C THR A 79 15.11 18.27 -18.98
N ALA A 80 14.55 17.18 -19.51
CA ALA A 80 15.18 16.39 -20.54
C ALA A 80 15.08 17.05 -21.93
N SER A 81 16.18 16.99 -22.69
CA SER A 81 16.27 17.52 -24.06
C SER A 81 15.69 16.58 -25.12
N THR A 82 15.37 15.32 -24.78
CA THR A 82 14.89 14.30 -25.72
C THR A 82 13.58 13.66 -25.27
N ILE A 83 12.83 13.11 -26.25
CA ILE A 83 11.53 12.47 -26.03
C ILE A 83 11.69 11.17 -25.22
N GLU A 84 12.75 10.39 -25.48
CA GLU A 84 13.03 9.13 -24.80
C GLU A 84 13.30 9.35 -23.31
N ASN A 85 14.08 10.38 -22.98
CA ASN A 85 14.34 10.76 -21.60
C ASN A 85 13.07 11.29 -20.92
N THR A 86 12.23 12.00 -21.65
CA THR A 86 10.91 12.44 -21.15
C THR A 86 10.01 11.25 -20.83
N ALA A 87 9.97 10.24 -21.71
CA ALA A 87 9.21 9.02 -21.51
C ALA A 87 9.72 8.23 -20.29
N LEU A 88 11.04 8.13 -20.12
CA LEU A 88 11.64 7.46 -18.96
C LEU A 88 11.28 8.17 -17.65
N MET A 89 11.44 9.50 -17.57
CA MET A 89 11.07 10.28 -16.39
C MET A 89 9.57 10.16 -16.07
N THR A 90 8.72 10.08 -17.09
CA THR A 90 7.28 9.89 -16.92
C THR A 90 6.95 8.48 -16.41
N ALA A 91 7.63 7.45 -16.90
CA ALA A 91 7.45 6.07 -16.42
C ALA A 91 7.89 5.93 -14.95
N THR A 92 9.03 6.52 -14.57
CA THR A 92 9.47 6.56 -13.15
C THR A 92 8.44 7.27 -12.27
N ARG A 93 7.85 8.37 -12.76
CA ARG A 93 6.77 9.09 -12.07
C ARG A 93 5.54 8.21 -11.84
N GLN A 94 5.13 7.45 -12.85
CA GLN A 94 4.01 6.52 -12.73
C GLN A 94 4.27 5.45 -11.65
N GLY A 95 5.49 4.92 -11.57
CA GLY A 95 5.87 3.97 -10.51
C GLY A 95 5.72 4.56 -9.10
N ILE A 96 6.23 5.77 -8.89
CA ILE A 96 6.12 6.48 -7.59
C ILE A 96 4.66 6.82 -7.26
N ASN A 97 3.90 7.29 -8.24
CA ASN A 97 2.49 7.65 -8.06
C ASN A 97 1.59 6.44 -7.79
N GLY A 98 1.94 5.28 -8.35
CA GLY A 98 1.20 4.04 -8.15
C GLY A 98 1.10 3.64 -6.67
N VAL A 99 2.14 3.93 -5.86
CA VAL A 99 2.09 3.71 -4.40
C VAL A 99 1.03 4.59 -3.74
N GLY A 100 1.03 5.89 -4.06
CA GLY A 100 0.04 6.81 -3.51
C GLY A 100 -1.38 6.47 -3.94
N GLU A 101 -1.57 6.08 -5.20
CA GLU A 101 -2.85 5.62 -5.74
C GLU A 101 -3.36 4.38 -5.00
N ALA A 102 -2.51 3.37 -4.78
CA ALA A 102 -2.88 2.15 -4.06
C ALA A 102 -3.31 2.43 -2.62
N VAL A 103 -2.61 3.32 -1.91
CA VAL A 103 -2.96 3.72 -0.54
C VAL A 103 -4.28 4.49 -0.51
N LEU A 104 -4.50 5.44 -1.41
CA LEU A 104 -5.76 6.19 -1.47
C LEU A 104 -6.95 5.30 -1.80
N LYS A 105 -6.79 4.34 -2.73
CA LYS A 105 -7.80 3.32 -3.02
C LYS A 105 -8.12 2.46 -1.79
N ALA A 106 -7.09 2.07 -1.03
CA ALA A 106 -7.27 1.32 0.21
C ALA A 106 -8.05 2.10 1.28
N ILE A 107 -7.74 3.40 1.44
CA ILE A 107 -8.47 4.29 2.35
C ILE A 107 -9.93 4.41 1.93
N ALA A 108 -10.20 4.59 0.63
CA ALA A 108 -11.56 4.65 0.10
C ALA A 108 -12.34 3.36 0.40
N LYS A 109 -11.73 2.20 0.15
CA LYS A 109 -12.30 0.89 0.52
C LYS A 109 -12.56 0.79 2.03
N GLY A 110 -11.62 1.22 2.86
CA GLY A 110 -11.78 1.21 4.32
C GLY A 110 -12.94 2.06 4.81
N ARG A 111 -13.14 3.22 4.17
CA ARG A 111 -14.30 4.09 4.42
C ARG A 111 -15.61 3.40 4.06
N GLU A 112 -15.69 2.80 2.87
CA GLU A 112 -16.88 2.05 2.44
C GLU A 112 -17.23 0.93 3.41
N LEU A 113 -16.24 0.17 3.87
CA LEU A 113 -16.42 -0.89 4.88
C LEU A 113 -16.91 -0.35 6.23
N ALA A 114 -16.45 0.82 6.65
CA ALA A 114 -16.85 1.44 7.92
C ALA A 114 -18.27 2.03 7.85
N GLU A 115 -18.71 2.47 6.66
CA GLU A 115 -20.04 3.05 6.42
C GLU A 115 -21.11 1.97 6.12
N GLN A 116 -20.71 0.69 5.92
CA GLN A 116 -21.65 -0.41 5.72
C GLN A 116 -22.53 -0.62 6.97
N PRO A 117 -23.87 -0.66 6.82
CA PRO A 117 -24.76 -0.99 7.92
C PRO A 117 -24.44 -2.40 8.44
N ARG A 118 -24.17 -2.55 9.74
CA ARG A 118 -24.15 -3.88 10.35
C ARG A 118 -25.55 -4.46 10.23
N SER A 119 -25.69 -5.56 9.52
CA SER A 119 -26.92 -6.36 9.52
C SER A 119 -27.22 -6.75 10.97
N GLU A 120 -28.29 -6.21 11.54
CA GLU A 120 -28.83 -6.64 12.82
C GLU A 120 -29.10 -8.14 12.76
N THR A 121 -28.47 -8.90 13.67
CA THR A 121 -28.78 -10.32 13.82
C THR A 121 -30.21 -10.42 14.38
N PRO A 122 -31.13 -11.17 13.77
CA PRO A 122 -32.45 -11.36 14.36
C PRO A 122 -32.27 -12.10 15.69
N ASN A 123 -32.78 -11.50 16.77
CA ASN A 123 -32.87 -12.15 18.08
C ASN A 123 -33.61 -13.48 17.94
N GLY A 124 -32.89 -14.59 18.07
CA GLY A 124 -33.47 -15.92 18.16
C GLY A 124 -34.23 -16.11 19.47
N GLU A 125 -35.55 -16.23 19.33
CA GLU A 125 -36.48 -17.12 20.04
C GLU A 125 -36.20 -17.43 21.52
N GLN A 126 -37.00 -16.79 22.39
CA GLN A 126 -37.35 -17.36 23.70
C GLN A 126 -38.39 -18.47 23.48
N SER A 127 -38.06 -19.70 23.90
CA SER A 127 -39.00 -20.80 24.14
C SER A 127 -39.12 -21.07 25.63
#